data_AF-A0A6J6Q540-F1
#
_entry.id   AF-A0A6J6Q540-F1
#
_cell.length_a   1.000
_cell.length_b   1.000
_cell.length_c   1.000
_cell.angle_alpha   90.00
_cell.angle_beta   90.00
_cell.angle_gamma   90.00
#
_symmetry.space_group_name_H-M   'P 1'
#
loop_
_entity.id
_entity.type
_entity.pdbx_description
1 polymer ?
#
loop_
_entity_poly.entity_id
_entity_poly.type
_entity_poly.pdbx_seq_one_letter_code
_entity_poly.pdbx_strand_id
1 'polypeptide(L)'
;MILAIAGLIYIVRNLKERADYKRLRILAILQIAGFLGQVVLGGITVLTKLNPISVSAHFVLTIPLIAGALALRHRILDRPILQVLPTTAILAKIVITLTFIVLLIGTVVTGTGPHAGDIDAKRYNFDARAVSWLHADAVILLIGLTFALFFVIRASENGLVQKQLGRLVSIFLIVAISQGAIGYIQYFTGLPELIVGAHLLGATLVWISVWRIKLTVTNSR
;
A
#
# COMPACT_ATOMS: atom_id res chain seq x y z
N MET A 1 -5.00 -0.49 18.21
CA MET A 1 -5.79 0.42 19.08
C MET A 1 -4.93 1.14 20.12
N ILE A 2 -4.29 0.44 21.06
CA ILE A 2 -3.52 1.04 22.17
C ILE A 2 -2.51 2.11 21.69
N LEU A 3 -1.68 1.78 20.70
CA LEU A 3 -0.70 2.72 20.13
C LEU A 3 -1.35 3.96 19.48
N ALA A 4 -2.52 3.81 18.86
CA ALA A 4 -3.23 4.94 18.24
C ALA A 4 -3.82 5.89 19.31
N ILE A 5 -4.36 5.33 20.40
CA ILE A 5 -4.83 6.11 21.56
C ILE A 5 -3.65 6.81 22.23
N ALA A 6 -2.56 6.10 22.52
CA ALA A 6 -1.36 6.68 23.09
C ALA A 6 -0.79 7.80 22.21
N GLY A 7 -0.75 7.60 20.89
CA GLY A 7 -0.35 8.62 19.92
C GLY A 7 -1.26 9.85 19.96
N LEU A 8 -2.59 9.67 20.01
CA LEU A 8 -3.54 10.78 20.14
C LEU A 8 -3.34 11.56 21.44
N ILE A 9 -3.17 10.86 22.58
CA ILE A 9 -2.90 11.49 23.87
C ILE A 9 -1.59 12.30 23.81
N TYR A 10 -0.54 11.73 23.23
CA TYR A 10 0.74 12.42 23.05
C TYR A 10 0.60 13.68 22.19
N ILE A 11 -0.11 13.60 21.06
CA ILE A 11 -0.35 14.75 20.16
C ILE A 11 -1.12 15.86 20.90
N VAL A 12 -2.20 15.49 21.60
CA VAL A 12 -3.04 16.47 22.32
C VAL A 12 -2.30 17.09 23.50
N ARG A 13 -1.42 16.37 24.20
CA ARG A 13 -0.70 16.90 25.36
C ARG A 13 0.53 17.71 24.98
N ASN A 14 1.31 17.24 23.99
CA ASN A 14 2.66 17.76 23.75
C ASN A 14 2.81 18.54 22.45
N LEU A 15 1.87 18.42 21.49
CA LEU A 15 2.05 18.98 20.15
C LEU A 15 1.01 20.06 19.79
N LYS A 16 0.34 20.67 20.78
CA LYS A 16 -0.70 21.69 20.53
C LYS A 16 -0.19 22.91 19.77
N GLU A 17 1.07 23.28 20.00
CA GLU A 17 1.71 24.45 19.41
C GLU A 17 2.28 24.20 18.00
N ARG A 18 2.31 22.94 17.54
CA ARG A 18 2.76 22.63 16.18
C ARG A 18 1.81 23.22 15.14
N ALA A 19 2.37 23.83 14.10
CA ALA A 19 1.59 24.37 12.98
C ALA A 19 0.69 23.31 12.30
N ASP A 20 1.09 22.04 12.28
CA ASP A 20 0.32 20.93 11.71
C ASP A 20 -0.49 20.11 12.73
N TYR A 21 -0.68 20.63 13.95
CA TYR A 21 -1.42 19.98 15.05
C TYR A 21 -2.78 19.41 14.62
N LYS A 22 -3.61 20.21 13.94
CA LYS A 22 -4.94 19.77 13.47
C LYS A 22 -4.84 18.53 12.57
N ARG A 23 -3.84 18.50 11.69
CA ARG A 23 -3.63 17.38 10.77
C ARG A 23 -3.12 16.13 11.50
N LEU A 24 -2.20 16.29 12.45
CA LEU A 24 -1.74 15.19 13.31
C LEU A 24 -2.91 14.58 14.10
N ARG A 25 -3.77 15.42 14.67
CA ARG A 25 -4.96 14.99 15.42
C ARG A 25 -5.93 14.22 14.53
N ILE A 26 -6.24 14.72 13.34
CA ILE A 26 -7.12 14.04 12.37
C ILE A 26 -6.53 12.69 11.99
N LEU A 27 -5.24 12.61 11.67
CA LEU A 27 -4.59 11.34 11.32
C LEU A 27 -4.70 10.32 12.45
N ALA A 28 -4.46 10.71 13.71
CA ALA A 28 -4.59 9.83 14.85
C ALA A 28 -6.05 9.37 15.11
N ILE A 29 -7.02 10.27 14.99
CA ILE A 29 -8.45 9.93 15.10
C ILE A 29 -8.86 8.95 14.00
N LEU A 30 -8.40 9.16 12.76
CA LEU A 30 -8.67 8.26 11.65
C LEU A 30 -8.07 6.86 11.86
N GLN A 31 -6.94 6.73 12.56
CA GLN A 31 -6.40 5.41 12.95
C GLN A 31 -7.33 4.68 13.92
N ILE A 32 -7.89 5.39 14.91
CA ILE A 32 -8.84 4.82 15.86
C ILE A 32 -10.13 4.43 15.15
N ALA A 33 -10.72 5.36 14.39
CA ALA A 33 -11.95 5.13 13.66
C ALA A 33 -11.80 3.99 12.63
N GLY A 34 -10.72 3.96 11.87
CA GLY A 34 -10.47 2.89 10.91
C GLY A 34 -10.21 1.55 11.56
N PHE A 35 -9.56 1.48 12.74
CA PHE A 35 -9.48 0.22 13.50
C PHE A 35 -10.86 -0.28 13.91
N LEU A 36 -11.74 0.59 14.42
CA LEU A 36 -13.13 0.19 14.73
C LEU A 36 -13.86 -0.29 13.48
N GLY A 37 -13.65 0.39 12.34
CA GLY A 37 -14.11 -0.06 11.03
C GLY A 37 -13.61 -1.46 10.68
N GLN A 38 -12.33 -1.78 10.92
CA GLN A 38 -11.78 -3.12 10.71
C GLN A 38 -12.46 -4.16 11.60
N VAL A 39 -12.71 -3.86 12.87
CA VAL A 39 -13.44 -4.76 13.78
C VAL A 39 -14.85 -5.05 13.25
N VAL A 40 -15.57 -4.03 12.81
CA VAL A 40 -16.90 -4.18 12.22
C VAL A 40 -16.84 -5.01 10.93
N LEU A 41 -15.92 -4.70 10.01
CA LEU A 41 -15.75 -5.47 8.77
C LEU A 41 -15.34 -6.91 9.04
N GLY A 42 -14.49 -7.17 10.04
CA GLY A 42 -14.12 -8.51 10.47
C GLY A 42 -15.32 -9.28 11.00
N GLY A 43 -16.16 -8.65 11.83
CA GLY A 43 -17.43 -9.23 12.28
C GLY A 43 -18.37 -9.58 11.13
N ILE A 44 -18.56 -8.66 10.18
CA ILE A 44 -19.34 -8.91 8.95
C ILE A 44 -18.75 -10.08 8.15
N THR A 45 -17.43 -10.14 8.03
CA THR A 45 -16.74 -11.21 7.29
C THR A 45 -17.02 -12.59 7.89
N VAL A 46 -17.03 -12.71 9.22
CA VAL A 46 -17.42 -13.95 9.91
C VAL A 46 -18.89 -14.27 9.68
N LEU A 47 -19.79 -13.30 9.88
CA LEU A 47 -21.24 -13.48 9.71
C LEU A 47 -21.64 -13.85 8.27
N THR A 48 -20.88 -13.36 7.28
CA THR A 48 -21.14 -13.61 5.86
C THR A 48 -20.32 -14.78 5.30
N LYS A 49 -19.66 -15.56 6.17
CA LYS A 49 -18.85 -16.73 5.80
C LYS A 49 -17.82 -16.42 4.71
N LEU A 50 -16.95 -15.44 4.99
CA LEU A 50 -15.86 -15.01 4.11
C LEU A 50 -16.35 -14.52 2.73
N ASN A 51 -17.47 -13.78 2.70
CA ASN A 51 -17.93 -13.17 1.46
C ASN A 51 -16.81 -12.30 0.84
N PRO A 52 -16.51 -12.45 -0.47
CA PRO A 52 -15.34 -11.84 -1.08
C PRO A 52 -15.41 -10.31 -1.07
N ILE A 53 -16.61 -9.73 -1.02
CA ILE A 53 -16.81 -8.28 -0.86
C ILE A 53 -16.32 -7.82 0.51
N SER A 54 -16.71 -8.52 1.57
CA SER A 54 -16.33 -8.17 2.94
C SER A 54 -14.83 -8.35 3.19
N VAL A 55 -14.25 -9.43 2.68
CA VAL A 55 -12.81 -9.71 2.76
C VAL A 55 -12.01 -8.66 1.99
N SER A 56 -12.44 -8.33 0.77
CA SER A 56 -11.79 -7.29 -0.04
C SER A 56 -11.90 -5.92 0.64
N ALA A 57 -13.07 -5.57 1.18
CA ALA A 57 -13.27 -4.32 1.91
C ALA A 57 -12.33 -4.20 3.13
N HIS A 58 -12.10 -5.30 3.85
CA HIS A 58 -11.18 -5.34 4.98
C HIS A 58 -9.72 -5.03 4.55
N PHE A 59 -9.25 -5.64 3.46
CA PHE A 59 -7.94 -5.33 2.89
C PHE A 59 -7.86 -3.90 2.36
N VAL A 60 -8.86 -3.45 1.60
CA VAL A 60 -8.92 -2.09 1.04
C VAL A 60 -8.92 -1.02 2.13
N LEU A 61 -9.60 -1.24 3.26
CA LEU A 61 -9.56 -0.32 4.42
C LEU A 61 -8.18 -0.31 5.11
N THR A 62 -7.41 -1.39 5.01
CA THR A 62 -6.07 -1.48 5.61
C THR A 62 -5.08 -0.55 4.89
N ILE A 63 -5.23 -0.37 3.58
CA ILE A 63 -4.38 0.49 2.75
C ILE A 63 -4.31 1.94 3.26
N PRO A 64 -5.41 2.70 3.39
CA PRO A 64 -5.37 4.07 3.92
C PRO A 64 -4.97 4.12 5.41
N LEU A 65 -5.23 3.06 6.19
CA LEU A 65 -4.78 2.99 7.58
C LEU A 65 -3.26 2.95 7.69
N ILE A 66 -2.60 2.07 6.95
CA ILE A 66 -1.12 2.00 6.88
C ILE A 66 -0.56 3.33 6.38
N ALA A 67 -1.15 3.88 5.31
CA ALA A 67 -0.75 5.17 4.76
C ALA A 67 -0.85 6.30 5.79
N GLY A 68 -1.93 6.34 6.58
CA GLY A 68 -2.14 7.30 7.65
C GLY A 68 -1.15 7.14 8.80
N ALA A 69 -0.85 5.90 9.21
CA ALA A 69 0.14 5.62 10.25
C ALA A 69 1.55 6.06 9.82
N LEU A 70 1.93 5.76 8.58
CA LEU A 70 3.19 6.22 8.00
C LEU A 70 3.25 7.74 7.88
N ALA A 71 2.16 8.39 7.46
CA ALA A 71 2.07 9.85 7.38
C ALA A 71 2.19 10.50 8.76
N LEU A 72 1.55 9.92 9.77
CA LEU A 72 1.64 10.39 11.15
C LEU A 72 3.09 10.29 11.66
N ARG A 73 3.74 9.13 11.49
CA ARG A 73 5.14 8.92 11.86
C ARG A 73 6.08 9.85 11.11
N HIS A 74 5.87 10.06 9.81
CA HIS A 74 6.71 10.92 8.99
C HIS A 74 6.66 12.38 9.46
N ARG A 75 5.48 12.87 9.86
CA ARG A 75 5.28 14.23 10.37
C ARG A 75 5.81 14.42 11.79
N ILE A 76 5.52 13.50 12.70
CA ILE A 76 5.99 13.60 14.09
C ILE A 76 7.51 13.60 14.17
N LEU A 77 8.18 12.87 13.28
CA LEU A 77 9.64 12.79 13.22
C LEU A 77 10.27 13.84 12.28
N ASP A 78 9.50 14.82 11.81
CA ASP A 78 9.93 15.92 10.92
C ASP A 78 10.84 15.44 9.79
N ARG A 79 10.43 14.33 9.15
CA ARG A 79 11.22 13.71 8.08
C ARG A 79 11.30 14.65 6.88
N PRO A 80 12.45 14.70 6.18
CA PRO A 80 12.66 15.65 5.10
C PRO A 80 11.73 15.36 3.92
N ILE A 81 11.27 16.44 3.30
CA ILE A 81 10.54 16.45 2.03
C ILE A 81 11.50 16.98 0.97
N LEU A 82 11.58 16.28 -0.15
CA LEU A 82 12.43 16.61 -1.28
C LEU A 82 11.60 17.30 -2.36
N GLN A 83 12.07 18.47 -2.79
CA GLN A 83 11.60 19.09 -4.02
C GLN A 83 12.21 18.35 -5.20
N VAL A 84 11.37 17.91 -6.12
CA VAL A 84 11.78 17.18 -7.33
C VAL A 84 11.22 17.88 -8.57
N LEU A 85 11.82 17.58 -9.72
CA LEU A 85 11.36 18.09 -11.01
C LEU A 85 9.89 17.67 -11.29
N PRO A 86 9.11 18.48 -12.04
CA PRO A 86 7.72 18.16 -12.35
C PRO A 86 7.53 16.77 -12.96
N THR A 87 8.41 16.37 -13.88
CA THR A 87 8.39 15.04 -14.52
C THR A 87 8.53 13.92 -13.50
N THR A 88 9.48 14.03 -12.57
CA THR A 88 9.69 13.06 -11.49
C THR A 88 8.47 12.97 -10.57
N ALA A 89 7.86 14.11 -10.23
CA ALA A 89 6.68 14.13 -9.39
C ALA A 89 5.45 13.50 -10.06
N ILE A 90 5.23 13.78 -11.35
CA ILE A 90 4.15 13.17 -12.14
C ILE A 90 4.35 11.66 -12.20
N LEU A 91 5.55 11.20 -12.54
CA LEU A 91 5.84 9.78 -12.68
C LEU A 91 5.73 9.04 -11.33
N ALA A 92 6.20 9.64 -10.24
CA ALA A 92 5.98 9.12 -8.89
C ALA A 92 4.49 9.00 -8.56
N LYS A 93 3.68 10.02 -8.88
CA LYS A 93 2.22 9.99 -8.68
C LYS A 93 1.56 8.87 -9.49
N ILE A 94 1.98 8.65 -10.73
CA ILE A 94 1.50 7.56 -11.58
C ILE A 94 1.82 6.21 -10.92
N VAL A 95 3.08 5.98 -10.53
CA VAL A 95 3.51 4.74 -9.85
C VAL A 95 2.72 4.48 -8.57
N ILE A 96 2.51 5.50 -7.73
CA ILE A 96 1.73 5.38 -6.49
C ILE A 96 0.27 5.03 -6.78
N THR A 97 -0.34 5.68 -7.77
CA THR A 97 -1.74 5.44 -8.15
C THR A 97 -1.92 4.05 -8.74
N LEU A 98 -1.01 3.65 -9.63
CA LEU A 98 -1.02 2.32 -10.22
C LEU A 98 -0.79 1.23 -9.16
N THR A 99 0.08 1.46 -8.17
CA THR A 99 0.25 0.53 -7.05
C THR A 99 -1.06 0.31 -6.30
N PHE A 100 -1.82 1.38 -6.03
CA PHE A 100 -3.14 1.25 -5.43
C PHE A 100 -4.10 0.42 -6.30
N ILE A 101 -4.13 0.68 -7.62
CA ILE A 101 -4.96 -0.07 -8.57
C ILE A 101 -4.56 -1.56 -8.59
N VAL A 102 -3.26 -1.86 -8.65
CA VAL A 102 -2.73 -3.24 -8.60
C VAL A 102 -3.23 -3.97 -7.34
N LEU A 103 -3.18 -3.30 -6.17
CA LEU A 103 -3.68 -3.87 -4.92
C LEU A 103 -5.19 -4.13 -4.96
N LEU A 104 -5.98 -3.24 -5.56
CA LEU A 104 -7.42 -3.46 -5.76
C LEU A 104 -7.68 -4.66 -6.65
N ILE A 105 -7.02 -4.76 -7.81
CA ILE A 105 -7.15 -5.91 -8.71
C ILE A 105 -6.73 -7.20 -7.98
N GLY A 106 -5.69 -7.15 -7.16
CA GLY A 106 -5.24 -8.26 -6.32
C GLY A 106 -6.35 -8.78 -5.39
N THR A 107 -7.14 -7.90 -4.78
CA THR A 107 -8.31 -8.34 -3.96
C THR A 107 -9.36 -9.06 -4.79
N VAL A 108 -9.57 -8.64 -6.05
CA VAL A 108 -10.48 -9.33 -6.98
C VAL A 108 -9.93 -10.71 -7.35
N VAL A 109 -8.62 -10.84 -7.61
CA VAL A 109 -7.97 -12.14 -7.84
C VAL A 109 -8.22 -13.06 -6.65
N THR A 110 -7.96 -12.60 -5.42
CA THR A 110 -8.21 -13.38 -4.20
C THR A 110 -9.68 -13.77 -4.06
N GLY A 111 -10.61 -12.85 -4.27
CA GLY A 111 -12.05 -13.12 -4.17
C GLY A 111 -12.61 -14.01 -5.28
N THR A 112 -11.88 -14.20 -6.38
CA THR A 112 -12.25 -15.08 -7.51
C THR A 112 -11.57 -16.45 -7.42
N GLY A 113 -10.42 -16.55 -6.75
CA GLY A 113 -9.62 -17.78 -6.66
C GLY A 113 -10.33 -18.93 -5.93
N PRO A 114 -9.95 -20.20 -6.20
CA PRO A 114 -10.62 -21.38 -5.65
C PRO A 114 -10.48 -21.49 -4.11
N HIS A 115 -9.44 -20.92 -3.51
CA HIS A 115 -9.08 -21.09 -2.09
C HIS A 115 -9.00 -19.78 -1.29
N ALA A 116 -10.01 -18.91 -1.39
CA ALA A 116 -10.14 -17.75 -0.49
C ALA A 116 -10.67 -18.18 0.90
N GLY A 117 -9.75 -18.73 1.70
CA GLY A 117 -9.88 -18.94 3.15
C GLY A 117 -10.72 -20.14 3.60
N ASP A 118 -11.79 -20.50 2.87
CA ASP A 118 -12.65 -21.66 3.12
C ASP A 118 -13.15 -22.21 1.77
N ILE A 119 -13.39 -23.52 1.70
CA ILE A 119 -13.91 -24.23 0.52
C ILE A 119 -15.36 -23.85 0.21
N ASP A 120 -16.15 -23.52 1.24
CA ASP A 120 -17.57 -23.16 1.10
C ASP A 120 -17.80 -21.65 0.93
N ALA A 121 -16.74 -20.84 0.97
CA ALA A 121 -16.85 -19.39 0.85
C ALA A 121 -17.27 -18.99 -0.57
N LYS A 122 -18.19 -18.02 -0.64
CA LYS A 122 -18.64 -17.44 -1.92
C LYS A 122 -17.45 -16.85 -2.69
N ARG A 123 -17.57 -16.82 -4.02
CA ARG A 123 -16.58 -16.23 -4.93
C ARG A 123 -17.23 -15.20 -5.84
N TYR A 124 -16.43 -14.28 -6.35
CA TYR A 124 -16.85 -13.51 -7.52
C TYR A 124 -17.00 -14.44 -8.73
N ASN A 125 -18.01 -14.17 -9.56
CA ASN A 125 -18.29 -14.97 -10.76
C ASN A 125 -17.49 -14.44 -11.97
N PHE A 126 -16.17 -14.26 -11.78
CA PHE A 126 -15.25 -13.87 -12.85
C PHE A 126 -14.40 -15.07 -13.27
N ASP A 127 -13.86 -15.02 -14.49
CA ASP A 127 -12.87 -15.99 -14.93
C ASP A 127 -11.54 -15.77 -14.18
N ALA A 128 -11.16 -16.74 -13.35
CA ALA A 128 -9.99 -16.61 -12.47
C ALA A 128 -8.69 -16.41 -13.25
N ARG A 129 -8.57 -17.02 -14.44
CA ARG A 129 -7.39 -16.88 -15.30
C ARG A 129 -7.30 -15.46 -15.86
N ALA A 130 -8.38 -14.94 -16.41
CA ALA A 130 -8.45 -13.61 -16.99
C ALA A 130 -8.13 -12.52 -15.95
N VAL A 131 -8.71 -12.60 -14.76
CA VAL A 131 -8.45 -11.61 -13.69
C VAL A 131 -7.00 -11.73 -13.19
N SER A 132 -6.45 -12.95 -13.09
CA SER A 132 -5.04 -13.15 -12.70
C SER A 132 -4.07 -12.59 -13.75
N TRP A 133 -4.36 -12.73 -15.04
CA TRP A 133 -3.55 -12.15 -16.11
C TRP A 133 -3.64 -10.63 -16.13
N LEU A 134 -4.84 -10.06 -15.99
CA LEU A 134 -5.01 -8.61 -15.87
C LEU A 134 -4.21 -8.04 -14.69
N HIS A 135 -4.19 -8.75 -13.56
CA HIS A 135 -3.38 -8.37 -12.40
C HIS A 135 -1.88 -8.43 -12.74
N ALA A 136 -1.42 -9.51 -13.36
CA ALA A 136 -0.02 -9.68 -13.76
C ALA A 136 0.42 -8.58 -14.74
N ASP A 137 -0.39 -8.24 -15.75
CA ASP A 137 -0.12 -7.17 -16.69
C ASP A 137 0.03 -5.81 -15.99
N ALA A 138 -0.85 -5.51 -15.03
CA ALA A 138 -0.77 -4.30 -14.23
C ALA A 138 0.49 -4.26 -13.35
N VAL A 139 0.94 -5.41 -12.81
CA VAL A 139 2.20 -5.55 -12.07
C VAL A 139 3.41 -5.33 -12.98
N ILE A 140 3.40 -5.89 -14.19
CA ILE A 140 4.48 -5.71 -15.19
C ILE A 140 4.58 -4.23 -15.57
N LEU A 141 3.45 -3.57 -15.85
CA LEU A 141 3.40 -2.13 -16.11
C LEU A 141 3.95 -1.33 -14.92
N LEU A 142 3.56 -1.68 -13.69
CA LEU A 142 4.05 -1.03 -12.48
C LEU A 142 5.57 -1.14 -12.35
N ILE A 143 6.14 -2.32 -12.57
CA ILE A 143 7.59 -2.55 -12.54
C ILE A 143 8.27 -1.71 -13.63
N GLY A 144 7.76 -1.73 -14.86
CA GLY A 144 8.30 -0.93 -15.98
C GLY A 144 8.31 0.58 -15.70
N LEU A 145 7.20 1.13 -15.20
CA LEU A 145 7.12 2.55 -14.83
C LEU A 145 7.99 2.90 -13.63
N THR A 146 8.25 1.95 -12.73
CA THR A 146 9.16 2.13 -11.61
C THR A 146 10.62 2.16 -12.07
N PHE A 147 11.00 1.33 -13.04
CA PHE A 147 12.30 1.46 -13.71
C PHE A 147 12.45 2.82 -14.38
N ALA A 148 11.43 3.27 -15.13
CA ALA A 148 11.44 4.60 -15.73
C ALA A 148 11.64 5.70 -14.67
N LEU A 149 10.92 5.62 -13.53
CA LEU A 149 11.09 6.56 -12.42
C LEU A 149 12.51 6.55 -11.86
N PHE A 150 13.08 5.36 -11.66
CA PHE A 150 14.45 5.21 -11.19
C PHE A 150 15.46 5.88 -12.13
N PHE A 151 15.34 5.65 -13.44
CA PHE A 151 16.25 6.24 -14.42
C PHE A 151 16.07 7.75 -14.56
N VAL A 152 14.82 8.26 -14.55
CA VAL A 152 14.56 9.71 -14.54
C VAL A 152 15.21 10.39 -13.34
N ILE A 153 15.09 9.79 -12.15
CA ILE A 153 15.78 10.29 -10.95
C ILE A 153 17.29 10.31 -11.16
N ARG A 154 17.88 9.22 -11.64
CA ARG A 154 19.35 9.11 -11.83
C ARG A 154 19.90 10.04 -12.90
N ALA A 155 19.11 10.35 -13.94
CA ALA A 155 19.57 11.14 -15.07
C ALA A 155 19.34 12.65 -14.89
N SER A 156 18.26 13.05 -14.21
CA SER A 156 17.79 14.44 -14.24
C SER A 156 17.77 15.15 -12.89
N GLU A 157 17.69 14.42 -11.78
CA GLU A 157 17.58 15.04 -10.45
C GLU A 157 18.95 15.42 -9.87
N ASN A 158 18.96 16.32 -8.88
CA ASN A 158 20.19 16.66 -8.16
C ASN A 158 20.71 15.50 -7.28
N GLY A 159 21.98 15.56 -6.87
CA GLY A 159 22.64 14.48 -6.12
C GLY A 159 21.96 14.09 -4.80
N LEU A 160 21.29 15.02 -4.12
CA LEU A 160 20.56 14.73 -2.89
C LEU A 160 19.33 13.86 -3.17
N VAL A 161 18.54 14.23 -4.18
CA VAL A 161 17.35 13.48 -4.61
C VAL A 161 17.76 12.12 -5.19
N GLN A 162 18.80 12.07 -6.02
CA GLN A 162 19.37 10.81 -6.54
C GLN A 162 19.70 9.83 -5.43
N LYS A 163 20.35 10.30 -4.36
CA LYS A 163 20.74 9.45 -3.22
C LYS A 163 19.53 9.03 -2.38
N GLN A 164 18.68 9.98 -1.99
CA GLN A 164 17.60 9.72 -1.03
C GLN A 164 16.37 9.08 -1.70
N LEU A 165 15.80 9.75 -2.71
CA LEU A 165 14.62 9.25 -3.41
C LEU A 165 14.96 8.03 -4.27
N GLY A 166 16.12 8.05 -4.94
CA GLY A 166 16.59 6.90 -5.71
C GLY A 166 16.71 5.64 -4.87
N ARG A 167 17.17 5.73 -3.61
CA ARG A 167 17.18 4.59 -2.67
C ARG A 167 15.77 4.07 -2.36
N LEU A 168 14.80 4.96 -2.12
CA LEU A 168 13.42 4.55 -1.84
C LEU A 168 12.79 3.86 -3.05
N VAL A 169 13.02 4.38 -4.26
CA VAL A 169 12.56 3.77 -5.51
C VAL A 169 13.23 2.42 -5.75
N SER A 170 14.54 2.28 -5.51
CA SER A 170 15.22 0.97 -5.59
C SER A 170 14.65 -0.05 -4.61
N ILE A 171 14.37 0.35 -3.37
CA ILE A 171 13.74 -0.55 -2.38
C ILE A 171 12.35 -0.98 -2.87
N PHE A 172 11.53 -0.04 -3.33
CA PHE A 172 10.21 -0.35 -3.87
C PHE A 172 10.30 -1.31 -5.06
N LEU A 173 11.24 -1.09 -5.97
CA LEU A 173 11.47 -1.95 -7.14
C LEU A 173 11.85 -3.37 -6.73
N ILE A 174 12.78 -3.54 -5.79
CA ILE A 174 13.17 -4.86 -5.27
C ILE A 174 11.96 -5.56 -4.65
N VAL A 175 11.20 -4.85 -3.80
CA VAL A 175 10.01 -5.40 -3.15
C VAL A 175 8.94 -5.80 -4.18
N ALA A 176 8.70 -4.97 -5.20
CA ALA A 176 7.73 -5.23 -6.25
C ALA A 176 8.13 -6.42 -7.13
N ILE A 177 9.40 -6.54 -7.52
CA ILE A 177 9.92 -7.68 -8.29
C ILE A 177 9.81 -8.96 -7.48
N SER A 178 10.24 -8.95 -6.21
CA SER A 178 10.11 -10.11 -5.33
C SER A 178 8.65 -10.52 -5.14
N GLN A 179 7.73 -9.56 -5.05
CA GLN A 179 6.30 -9.85 -4.97
C GLN A 179 5.69 -10.38 -6.26
N GLY A 180 6.12 -9.87 -7.42
CA GLY A 180 5.76 -10.46 -8.71
C GLY A 180 6.21 -11.91 -8.81
N ALA A 181 7.44 -12.22 -8.38
CA ALA A 181 7.95 -13.59 -8.34
C ALA A 181 7.12 -14.50 -7.41
N ILE A 182 6.79 -14.03 -6.21
CA ILE A 182 5.91 -14.77 -5.26
C ILE A 182 4.53 -15.02 -5.88
N GLY A 183 3.94 -14.01 -6.53
CA GLY A 183 2.64 -14.16 -7.21
C GLY A 183 2.68 -15.19 -8.35
N TYR A 184 3.75 -15.21 -9.14
CA TYR A 184 3.96 -16.22 -10.18
C TYR A 184 4.10 -17.62 -9.61
N ILE A 185 4.90 -17.80 -8.55
CA ILE A 185 5.03 -19.09 -7.87
C ILE A 185 3.67 -19.53 -7.33
N GLN A 186 2.94 -18.63 -6.67
CA GLN A 186 1.60 -18.89 -6.15
C GLN A 186 0.62 -19.36 -7.24
N TYR A 187 0.64 -18.73 -8.42
CA TYR A 187 -0.22 -19.10 -9.56
C TYR A 187 0.09 -20.52 -10.07
N PHE A 188 1.37 -20.88 -10.23
CA PHE A 188 1.77 -22.17 -10.79
C PHE A 188 1.77 -23.32 -9.79
N THR A 189 1.91 -23.04 -8.50
CA THR A 189 1.93 -24.07 -7.43
C THR A 189 0.55 -24.35 -6.84
N GLY A 190 -0.51 -23.71 -7.34
CA GLY A 190 -1.87 -23.98 -6.91
C GLY A 190 -2.25 -23.36 -5.56
N LEU A 191 -1.73 -22.17 -5.24
CA LEU A 191 -2.08 -21.38 -4.05
C LEU A 191 -1.71 -22.04 -2.68
N PRO A 192 -0.49 -22.56 -2.47
CA PRO A 192 -0.10 -23.09 -1.17
C PRO A 192 -0.14 -21.98 -0.09
N GLU A 193 -0.73 -22.31 1.07
CA GLU A 193 -1.09 -21.34 2.13
C GLU A 193 0.09 -20.45 2.56
N LEU A 194 1.28 -21.03 2.72
CA LEU A 194 2.48 -20.29 3.12
C LEU A 194 2.87 -19.22 2.09
N ILE A 195 2.74 -19.52 0.79
CA ILE A 195 3.07 -18.59 -0.29
C ILE A 195 2.01 -17.51 -0.39
N VAL A 196 0.72 -17.85 -0.20
CA VAL A 196 -0.36 -16.86 -0.08
C VAL A 196 -0.09 -15.90 1.07
N GLY A 197 0.30 -16.41 2.25
CA GLY A 197 0.70 -15.59 3.39
C GLY A 197 1.88 -14.68 3.08
N ALA A 198 2.91 -15.19 2.39
CA ALA A 198 4.05 -14.40 1.94
C ALA A 198 3.66 -13.31 0.93
N HIS A 199 2.69 -13.60 0.05
CA HIS A 199 2.16 -12.65 -0.92
C HIS A 199 1.37 -11.52 -0.23
N LEU A 200 0.52 -11.84 0.75
CA LEU A 200 -0.20 -10.84 1.55
C LEU A 200 0.75 -9.96 2.37
N LEU A 201 1.77 -10.56 2.99
CA LEU A 201 2.81 -9.81 3.69
C LEU A 201 3.53 -8.86 2.75
N GLY A 202 3.97 -9.34 1.59
CA GLY A 202 4.69 -8.46 0.68
C GLY A 202 3.81 -7.46 -0.06
N ALA A 203 2.52 -7.71 -0.27
CA ALA A 203 1.56 -6.68 -0.71
C ALA A 203 1.52 -5.51 0.29
N THR A 204 1.60 -5.82 1.59
CA THR A 204 1.74 -4.81 2.65
C THR A 204 3.06 -4.05 2.52
N LEU A 205 4.18 -4.73 2.24
CA LEU A 205 5.49 -4.11 2.03
C LEU A 205 5.55 -3.24 0.76
N VAL A 206 4.89 -3.67 -0.33
CA VAL A 206 4.72 -2.91 -1.58
C VAL A 206 4.03 -1.58 -1.26
N TRP A 207 2.92 -1.62 -0.50
CA TRP A 207 2.22 -0.41 -0.11
C TRP A 207 3.06 0.49 0.80
N ILE A 208 3.72 -0.07 1.81
CA ILE A 208 4.59 0.70 2.71
C ILE A 208 5.72 1.40 1.94
N SER A 209 6.39 0.69 1.05
CA SER A 209 7.54 1.22 0.32
C SER A 209 7.14 2.28 -0.70
N VAL A 210 6.05 2.11 -1.45
CA VAL A 210 5.55 3.15 -2.36
C VAL A 210 5.04 4.37 -1.61
N TRP A 211 4.38 4.18 -0.46
CA TRP A 211 3.86 5.31 0.30
C TRP A 211 4.97 6.14 0.94
N ARG A 212 6.11 5.53 1.26
CA ARG A 212 7.31 6.27 1.66
C ARG A 212 7.83 7.19 0.55
N ILE A 213 7.75 6.77 -0.71
CA ILE A 213 8.03 7.65 -1.87
C ILE A 213 7.04 8.84 -1.85
N LYS A 214 5.74 8.56 -1.68
CA LYS A 214 4.70 9.61 -1.62
C LYS A 214 4.96 10.66 -0.55
N LEU A 215 5.39 10.23 0.64
CA LEU A 215 5.62 11.13 1.77
C LEU A 215 6.87 12.00 1.61
N THR A 216 7.86 11.53 0.83
CA THR A 216 9.13 12.24 0.64
C THR A 216 9.10 13.20 -0.56
N VAL A 217 8.15 13.08 -1.50
CA VAL A 217 8.12 13.89 -2.72
C VAL A 217 7.20 15.11 -2.59
N THR A 218 7.71 16.30 -2.96
CA THR A 218 6.91 17.48 -3.29
C THR A 218 7.37 18.09 -4.62
N ASN A 219 6.48 18.77 -5.34
CA ASN A 219 6.85 19.48 -6.56
C ASN A 219 7.79 20.64 -6.22
N SER A 220 8.85 20.84 -7.01
CA SER A 220 9.47 22.15 -7.13
C SER A 220 8.43 23.10 -7.72
N ARG A 221 8.21 24.25 -7.07
CA ARG A 221 7.38 25.31 -7.65
C ARG A 221 8.07 25.93 -8.85
#